data_AF-A0A959DMW9-F1
#
_entry.id   AF-A0A959DMW9-F1
#
_cell.length_a   1.000
_cell.length_b   1.000
_cell.length_c   1.000
_cell.angle_alpha   90.00
_cell.angle_beta   90.00
_cell.angle_gamma   90.00
#
_symmetry.space_group_name_H-M   'P 1'
#
loop_
_entity.id
_entity.type
_entity.pdbx_description
1 polymer ?
#
loop_
_entity_poly.entity_id
_entity_poly.type
_entity_poly.pdbx_seq_one_letter_code
_entity_poly.pdbx_strand_id
1 'polypeptide(L)'
;MLKKQYQKTKKVAKVTFTLPKEAAAEAKEVRVVGEFSDWKWENSPLMKVAGKEYQTVIELALGRKYEFRYMLDNLKWENDWAADDYVPSPYAGVYNSVVNLEVAVEAAPAKATVKTATKGKATAASKAEEVKPNAAPAKAKAAPKKAAAPKAAAKTVAVKEDLTKIEGVGPKIADLLKAADITSYASLAKADLKVLKGILDKAGSRYKMHDPTTWPKQASLAAAGKWDELKKLQDSLKGGKKA
;
A
#
# COMPACT_ATOMS: atom_id res chain seq x y z
N MET A 1 -5.25 9.69 -9.26
CA MET A 1 -4.84 11.05 -8.85
C MET A 1 -6.01 12.00 -9.06
N LEU A 2 -6.29 12.85 -8.07
CA LEU A 2 -7.32 13.89 -8.16
C LEU A 2 -6.74 15.22 -8.65
N LYS A 3 -7.46 15.97 -9.50
CA LYS A 3 -7.15 17.37 -9.84
C LYS A 3 -8.39 18.23 -9.62
N LYS A 4 -8.29 19.28 -8.82
CA LYS A 4 -9.44 20.10 -8.36
C LYS A 4 -9.38 21.50 -8.95
N GLN A 5 -10.46 21.94 -9.59
CA GLN A 5 -10.64 23.32 -10.06
C GLN A 5 -11.81 23.97 -9.32
N TYR A 6 -11.49 24.78 -8.32
CA TYR A 6 -12.46 25.46 -7.47
C TYR A 6 -13.17 26.63 -8.18
N GLN A 7 -14.49 26.68 -8.09
CA GLN A 7 -15.33 27.79 -8.56
C GLN A 7 -16.03 28.43 -7.35
N LYS A 8 -15.26 29.18 -6.55
CA LYS A 8 -15.71 29.74 -5.25
C LYS A 8 -17.04 30.53 -5.35
N THR A 9 -17.23 31.29 -6.44
CA THR A 9 -18.47 32.05 -6.73
C THR A 9 -19.72 31.17 -6.88
N LYS A 10 -19.57 29.93 -7.37
CA LYS A 10 -20.65 28.95 -7.51
C LYS A 10 -20.74 27.95 -6.34
N LYS A 11 -19.82 28.04 -5.37
CA LYS A 11 -19.65 27.06 -4.27
C LYS A 11 -19.48 25.60 -4.74
N VAL A 12 -18.82 25.38 -5.89
CA VAL A 12 -18.49 24.04 -6.43
C VAL A 12 -17.00 23.90 -6.77
N ALA A 13 -16.51 22.66 -6.89
CA ALA A 13 -15.28 22.31 -7.56
C ALA A 13 -15.57 21.37 -8.73
N LYS A 14 -14.88 21.58 -9.86
CA LYS A 14 -14.73 20.53 -10.88
C LYS A 14 -13.58 19.63 -10.45
N VAL A 15 -13.90 18.40 -10.07
CA VAL A 15 -12.92 17.37 -9.69
C VAL A 15 -12.71 16.45 -10.89
N THR A 16 -11.48 16.46 -11.39
CA THR A 16 -11.00 15.43 -12.31
C THR A 16 -10.59 14.21 -11.51
N PHE A 17 -11.19 13.07 -11.82
CA PHE A 17 -10.81 11.76 -11.32
C PHE A 17 -9.96 11.06 -12.39
N THR A 18 -8.86 10.42 -11.99
CA THR A 18 -7.90 9.79 -12.92
C THR A 18 -7.35 8.48 -12.35
N LEU A 19 -7.66 7.38 -13.02
CA LEU A 19 -7.18 6.03 -12.71
C LEU A 19 -6.21 5.56 -13.81
N PRO A 20 -4.95 5.18 -13.51
CA PRO A 20 -4.05 4.64 -14.54
C PRO A 20 -4.55 3.27 -15.05
N LYS A 21 -4.31 2.97 -16.34
CA LYS A 21 -4.67 1.65 -16.91
C LYS A 21 -4.06 0.47 -16.17
N GLU A 22 -2.90 0.65 -15.54
CA GLU A 22 -2.26 -0.34 -14.67
C GLU A 22 -3.15 -0.78 -13.49
N ALA A 23 -3.89 0.15 -12.88
CA ALA A 23 -4.85 -0.15 -11.80
C ALA A 23 -6.17 -0.73 -12.33
N ALA A 24 -6.58 -0.30 -13.54
CA ALA A 24 -7.76 -0.79 -14.24
C ALA A 24 -7.61 -2.19 -14.86
N ALA A 25 -6.38 -2.67 -15.03
CA ALA A 25 -6.05 -3.85 -15.84
C ALA A 25 -6.70 -3.76 -17.25
N GLU A 26 -7.27 -4.85 -17.75
CA GLU A 26 -7.95 -4.92 -19.05
C GLU A 26 -9.46 -4.61 -18.97
N ALA A 27 -9.90 -3.88 -17.94
CA ALA A 27 -11.31 -3.57 -17.73
C ALA A 27 -11.93 -2.79 -18.90
N LYS A 28 -13.12 -3.20 -19.32
CA LYS A 28 -13.84 -2.63 -20.47
C LYS A 28 -14.54 -1.33 -20.09
N GLU A 29 -15.12 -1.29 -18.88
CA GLU A 29 -15.85 -0.18 -18.33
C GLU A 29 -15.32 0.19 -16.94
N VAL A 30 -15.03 1.48 -16.72
CA VAL A 30 -14.59 2.01 -15.44
C VAL A 30 -15.50 3.18 -15.06
N ARG A 31 -16.16 3.10 -13.90
CA ARG A 31 -17.01 4.18 -13.36
C ARG A 31 -16.44 4.70 -12.05
N VAL A 32 -16.66 5.99 -11.77
CA VAL A 32 -16.41 6.55 -10.43
C VAL A 32 -17.71 6.48 -9.65
N VAL A 33 -17.71 5.72 -8.56
CA VAL A 33 -18.89 5.46 -7.73
C VAL A 33 -18.67 6.07 -6.35
N GLY A 34 -19.67 6.74 -5.79
CA GLY A 34 -19.54 7.38 -4.48
C GLY A 34 -20.83 8.00 -3.99
N GLU A 35 -20.75 8.87 -2.98
CA GLU A 35 -21.91 9.55 -2.41
C GLU A 35 -22.73 10.32 -3.46
N PHE A 36 -22.06 10.95 -4.44
CA PHE A 36 -22.68 11.71 -5.53
C PHE A 36 -23.45 10.83 -6.55
N SER A 37 -23.44 9.50 -6.38
CA SER A 37 -24.18 8.53 -7.20
C SER A 37 -24.97 7.52 -6.36
N ASP A 38 -25.22 7.82 -5.08
CA ASP A 38 -25.81 6.91 -4.08
C ASP A 38 -25.08 5.54 -3.96
N TRP A 39 -23.79 5.48 -4.32
CA TRP A 39 -23.03 4.23 -4.49
C TRP A 39 -23.58 3.25 -5.55
N LYS A 40 -24.49 3.69 -6.45
CA LYS A 40 -25.13 2.86 -7.49
C LYS A 40 -24.34 2.88 -8.80
N TRP A 41 -24.09 1.72 -9.40
CA TRP A 41 -23.36 1.58 -10.66
C TRP A 41 -24.03 2.36 -11.80
N GLU A 42 -25.34 2.29 -11.90
CA GLU A 42 -26.19 2.86 -12.95
C GLU A 42 -26.04 4.38 -13.02
N ASN A 43 -26.05 5.03 -11.86
CA ASN A 43 -25.94 6.48 -11.68
C ASN A 43 -24.49 6.99 -11.72
N SER A 44 -23.49 6.10 -11.73
CA SER A 44 -22.08 6.46 -11.57
C SER A 44 -21.45 6.95 -12.88
N PRO A 45 -20.75 8.11 -12.90
CA PRO A 45 -20.12 8.63 -14.11
C PRO A 45 -19.08 7.69 -14.72
N LEU A 46 -19.29 7.37 -15.99
CA LEU A 46 -18.34 6.64 -16.84
C LEU A 46 -17.03 7.43 -17.03
N MET A 47 -15.90 6.74 -16.91
CA MET A 47 -14.58 7.27 -17.22
C MET A 47 -14.21 6.97 -18.68
N LYS A 48 -13.65 7.97 -19.37
CA LYS A 48 -13.19 7.84 -20.76
C LYS A 48 -11.68 7.60 -20.79
N VAL A 49 -11.21 6.83 -21.77
CA VAL A 49 -9.78 6.58 -21.97
C VAL A 49 -9.08 7.87 -22.44
N ALA A 50 -8.15 8.35 -21.64
CA ALA A 50 -7.24 9.44 -21.93
C ALA A 50 -5.81 8.87 -22.07
N GLY A 51 -5.52 8.28 -23.24
CA GLY A 51 -4.23 7.65 -23.53
C GLY A 51 -3.92 6.43 -22.64
N LYS A 52 -3.11 6.63 -21.60
CA LYS A 52 -2.71 5.60 -20.63
C LYS A 52 -3.56 5.59 -19.34
N GLU A 53 -4.51 6.50 -19.22
CA GLU A 53 -5.34 6.67 -18.02
C GLU A 53 -6.83 6.60 -18.39
N TYR A 54 -7.68 6.31 -17.41
CA TYR A 54 -9.12 6.57 -17.45
C TYR A 54 -9.37 7.89 -16.72
N GLN A 55 -10.19 8.77 -17.30
CA GLN A 55 -10.48 10.09 -16.75
C GLN A 55 -11.97 10.42 -16.83
N THR A 56 -12.50 11.07 -15.79
CA THR A 56 -13.79 11.79 -15.85
C THR A 56 -13.72 13.08 -15.03
N VAL A 57 -14.72 13.95 -15.18
CA VAL A 57 -14.83 15.21 -14.43
C VAL A 57 -16.22 15.33 -13.84
N ILE A 58 -16.30 15.50 -12.52
CA ILE A 58 -17.56 15.64 -11.77
C ILE A 58 -17.56 17.02 -11.10
N GLU A 59 -18.70 17.72 -11.11
CA GLU A 59 -18.88 18.98 -10.38
C GLU A 59 -19.50 18.67 -9.00
N LEU A 60 -18.79 19.00 -7.93
CA LEU A 60 -19.14 18.67 -6.55
C LEU A 60 -19.20 19.95 -5.70
N ALA A 61 -20.17 20.06 -4.78
CA ALA A 61 -20.31 21.22 -3.90
C ALA A 61 -19.19 21.30 -2.85
N LEU A 62 -18.77 22.51 -2.50
CA LEU A 62 -17.71 22.78 -1.52
C LEU A 62 -18.21 22.69 -0.08
N GLY A 63 -17.27 22.65 0.87
CA GLY A 63 -17.56 22.71 2.32
C GLY A 63 -17.82 21.33 2.95
N ARG A 64 -17.50 20.24 2.24
CA ARG A 64 -17.56 18.87 2.75
C ARG A 64 -16.52 17.98 2.07
N LYS A 65 -16.29 16.81 2.66
CA LYS A 65 -15.67 15.66 2.00
C LYS A 65 -16.72 14.90 1.18
N TYR A 66 -16.23 14.09 0.24
CA TYR A 66 -17.02 13.02 -0.39
C TYR A 66 -16.25 11.72 -0.41
N GLU A 67 -16.95 10.62 -0.14
CA GLU A 67 -16.43 9.27 -0.28
C GLU A 67 -16.71 8.72 -1.70
N PHE A 68 -15.72 8.05 -2.28
CA PHE A 68 -15.80 7.44 -3.60
C PHE A 68 -14.85 6.24 -3.74
N ARG A 69 -15.04 5.45 -4.79
CA ARG A 69 -14.14 4.41 -5.30
C ARG A 69 -14.29 4.32 -6.82
N TYR A 70 -13.39 3.58 -7.47
CA TYR A 70 -13.56 3.16 -8.86
C TYR A 70 -14.19 1.76 -8.89
N MET A 71 -15.16 1.55 -9.78
CA MET A 71 -15.73 0.24 -10.09
C MET A 71 -15.36 -0.13 -11.53
N LEU A 72 -14.83 -1.34 -11.69
CA LEU A 72 -14.30 -1.89 -12.93
C LEU A 72 -15.19 -3.08 -13.34
N ASP A 73 -15.79 -3.01 -14.53
CA ASP A 73 -16.71 -4.01 -15.11
C ASP A 73 -17.84 -4.48 -14.16
N ASN A 74 -18.26 -3.63 -13.22
CA ASN A 74 -19.18 -3.95 -12.11
C ASN A 74 -18.77 -5.15 -11.23
N LEU A 75 -17.47 -5.51 -11.23
CA LEU A 75 -16.93 -6.72 -10.57
C LEU A 75 -15.79 -6.41 -9.60
N LYS A 76 -14.89 -5.48 -9.94
CA LYS A 76 -13.73 -5.12 -9.09
C LYS A 76 -13.86 -3.68 -8.60
N TRP A 77 -13.72 -3.51 -7.29
CA TRP A 77 -13.46 -2.21 -6.68
C TRP A 77 -11.95 -1.88 -6.68
N GLU A 78 -11.62 -0.62 -6.95
CA GLU A 78 -10.27 -0.06 -6.89
C GLU A 78 -10.32 1.32 -6.22
N ASN A 79 -9.26 1.71 -5.50
CA ASN A 79 -9.20 3.00 -4.81
C ASN A 79 -8.29 3.97 -5.59
N ASP A 80 -8.48 5.28 -5.45
CA ASP A 80 -7.47 6.22 -5.96
C ASP A 80 -6.24 6.17 -5.06
N TRP A 81 -5.11 5.68 -5.59
CA TRP A 81 -3.83 5.58 -4.87
C TRP A 81 -3.28 6.95 -4.42
N ALA A 82 -3.83 8.05 -4.96
CA ALA A 82 -3.58 9.43 -4.58
C ALA A 82 -4.92 10.17 -4.37
N ALA A 83 -5.81 9.57 -3.57
CA ALA A 83 -6.91 10.25 -2.89
C ALA A 83 -6.37 11.28 -1.86
N ASP A 84 -7.26 12.16 -1.36
CA ASP A 84 -6.88 13.11 -0.29
C ASP A 84 -6.75 12.43 1.07
N ASP A 85 -7.58 11.42 1.32
CA ASP A 85 -7.71 10.68 2.59
C ASP A 85 -8.39 9.32 2.31
N TYR A 86 -8.45 8.44 3.30
CA TYR A 86 -9.18 7.15 3.22
C TYR A 86 -9.93 6.86 4.53
N VAL A 87 -11.22 6.55 4.42
CA VAL A 87 -12.08 6.27 5.58
C VAL A 87 -12.62 4.84 5.56
N PRO A 88 -12.87 4.20 6.73
CA PRO A 88 -13.48 2.88 6.78
C PRO A 88 -14.90 2.92 6.22
N SER A 89 -15.21 2.02 5.30
CA SER A 89 -16.59 1.77 4.88
C SER A 89 -17.33 0.93 5.93
N PRO A 90 -18.66 0.73 5.82
CA PRO A 90 -19.41 -0.19 6.67
C PRO A 90 -18.94 -1.66 6.61
N TYR A 91 -18.13 -2.04 5.60
CA TYR A 91 -17.59 -3.39 5.44
C TYR A 91 -16.20 -3.50 6.07
N ALA A 92 -16.03 -4.49 6.95
CA ALA A 92 -14.79 -4.68 7.71
C ALA A 92 -13.55 -4.82 6.81
N GLY A 93 -12.52 -4.00 7.05
CA GLY A 93 -11.28 -3.99 6.27
C GLY A 93 -11.38 -3.31 4.90
N VAL A 94 -12.54 -2.81 4.49
CA VAL A 94 -12.75 -2.09 3.22
C VAL A 94 -12.79 -0.59 3.49
N TYR A 95 -11.99 0.16 2.73
CA TYR A 95 -11.85 1.62 2.85
C TYR A 95 -12.31 2.31 1.57
N ASN A 96 -12.95 3.46 1.73
CA ASN A 96 -13.34 4.35 0.64
C ASN A 96 -12.25 5.41 0.43
N SER A 97 -12.00 5.81 -0.82
CA SER A 97 -11.18 6.98 -1.12
C SER A 97 -11.97 8.25 -0.83
N VAL A 98 -11.31 9.28 -0.30
CA VAL A 98 -11.93 10.57 -0.02
C VAL A 98 -11.45 11.63 -1.01
N VAL A 99 -12.39 12.44 -1.50
CA VAL A 99 -12.07 13.76 -2.04
C VAL A 99 -12.48 14.84 -1.04
N ASN A 100 -11.52 15.62 -0.57
CA ASN A 100 -11.76 16.70 0.38
C ASN A 100 -11.99 18.03 -0.35
N LEU A 101 -13.18 18.63 -0.18
CA LEU A 101 -13.55 19.95 -0.70
C LEU A 101 -13.92 20.95 0.41
N GLU A 102 -13.48 20.68 1.66
CA GLU A 102 -13.50 21.59 2.82
C GLU A 102 -12.44 22.68 2.65
N VAL A 103 -12.59 23.51 1.61
CA VAL A 103 -11.73 24.67 1.39
C VAL A 103 -12.05 25.73 2.44
N ALA A 104 -11.15 25.91 3.41
CA ALA A 104 -11.19 27.04 4.33
C ALA A 104 -11.36 28.36 3.54
N VAL A 105 -12.19 29.27 4.04
CA VAL A 105 -12.60 30.48 3.33
C VAL A 105 -11.54 31.57 3.44
N GLU A 106 -10.37 31.30 2.86
CA GLU A 106 -9.29 32.28 2.71
C GLU A 106 -8.94 32.50 1.23
N ALA A 107 -8.29 33.63 0.95
CA ALA A 107 -8.14 34.17 -0.39
C ALA A 107 -7.04 33.47 -1.21
N ALA A 108 -7.13 33.60 -2.54
CA ALA A 108 -5.96 33.47 -3.40
C ALA A 108 -5.30 34.86 -3.54
N PRO A 109 -4.04 34.92 -3.98
CA PRO A 109 -3.86 35.35 -5.38
C PRO A 109 -3.11 34.30 -6.21
N ALA A 110 -2.87 34.61 -7.49
CA ALA A 110 -2.37 33.67 -8.49
C ALA A 110 -1.25 34.29 -9.36
N LYS A 111 -0.61 33.41 -10.16
CA LYS A 111 0.37 33.66 -11.24
C LYS A 111 1.85 33.91 -10.84
N ALA A 112 2.65 32.86 -11.03
CA ALA A 112 3.74 32.81 -12.03
C ALA A 112 3.87 31.32 -12.45
N THR A 113 3.89 30.88 -13.72
CA THR A 113 4.95 31.00 -14.76
C THR A 113 6.36 30.78 -14.19
N VAL A 114 7.12 29.77 -14.61
CA VAL A 114 7.75 29.67 -15.95
C VAL A 114 7.86 28.21 -16.45
N LYS A 115 7.98 28.01 -17.77
CA LYS A 115 8.44 26.76 -18.40
C LYS A 115 9.88 26.94 -18.93
N THR A 116 10.83 26.15 -18.43
CA THR A 116 12.08 25.68 -19.08
C THR A 116 12.83 24.81 -18.05
N ALA A 117 13.78 23.93 -18.35
CA ALA A 117 14.07 23.00 -19.45
C ALA A 117 15.49 22.45 -19.16
N THR A 118 15.69 21.14 -19.31
CA THR A 118 17.01 20.47 -19.58
C THR A 118 18.21 20.60 -18.62
N LYS A 119 18.46 19.50 -17.87
CA LYS A 119 19.57 18.53 -18.09
C LYS A 119 21.03 18.92 -17.77
N GLY A 120 21.64 18.17 -16.83
CA GLY A 120 23.09 18.04 -16.58
C GLY A 120 23.40 18.17 -15.07
N LYS A 121 23.68 17.13 -14.27
CA LYS A 121 24.59 15.94 -14.32
C LYS A 121 25.97 16.22 -13.72
N ALA A 122 26.24 15.56 -12.57
CA ALA A 122 27.55 15.25 -11.98
C ALA A 122 28.37 16.47 -11.44
N THR A 123 29.24 16.35 -10.43
CA THR A 123 29.62 15.23 -9.51
C THR A 123 30.10 15.85 -8.17
N ALA A 124 29.92 15.21 -7.01
CA ALA A 124 30.93 14.46 -6.22
C ALA A 124 32.25 15.20 -5.88
N ALA A 125 32.94 14.93 -4.75
CA ALA A 125 32.88 13.78 -3.85
C ALA A 125 33.00 14.21 -2.34
N SER A 126 32.67 13.37 -1.35
CA SER A 126 33.57 12.41 -0.65
C SER A 126 34.90 13.02 -0.17
N LYS A 127 35.29 12.89 1.11
CA LYS A 127 35.91 11.69 1.74
C LYS A 127 35.86 11.78 3.28
N ALA A 128 36.28 10.84 4.13
CA ALA A 128 37.01 9.54 4.05
C ALA A 128 36.53 8.62 5.22
N GLU A 129 36.50 7.28 5.20
CA GLU A 129 37.50 6.20 4.88
C GLU A 129 38.51 5.88 6.01
N GLU A 130 38.93 4.62 6.26
CA GLU A 130 38.35 3.30 5.86
C GLU A 130 38.32 2.26 7.01
N VAL A 131 38.75 0.97 7.04
CA VAL A 131 39.58 0.00 6.24
C VAL A 131 38.95 -1.42 6.54
N LYS A 132 38.97 -2.54 5.78
CA LYS A 132 39.92 -3.27 4.88
C LYS A 132 41.19 -3.81 5.59
N PRO A 133 41.89 -4.87 5.10
CA PRO A 133 41.74 -5.66 3.84
C PRO A 133 41.47 -7.18 4.09
N ASN A 134 41.94 -8.12 3.25
CA ASN A 134 41.24 -8.66 2.05
C ASN A 134 42.08 -9.75 1.32
N ALA A 135 41.66 -11.04 1.28
CA ALA A 135 42.33 -12.11 0.48
C ALA A 135 41.51 -13.42 0.26
N ALA A 136 41.95 -14.29 -0.67
CA ALA A 136 41.39 -15.61 -1.09
C ALA A 136 42.56 -16.54 -1.58
N PRO A 137 42.44 -17.67 -2.36
CA PRO A 137 41.30 -18.47 -2.86
C PRO A 137 41.51 -20.04 -2.87
N ALA A 138 40.72 -20.80 -3.67
CA ALA A 138 40.95 -22.18 -4.21
C ALA A 138 40.70 -23.44 -3.30
N LYS A 139 40.38 -24.68 -3.77
CA LYS A 139 40.00 -25.23 -5.12
C LYS A 139 39.22 -26.58 -5.06
N ALA A 140 38.14 -26.68 -5.85
CA ALA A 140 37.55 -27.82 -6.61
C ALA A 140 37.58 -29.33 -6.17
N LYS A 141 36.38 -29.96 -6.18
CA LYS A 141 36.06 -31.23 -6.91
C LYS A 141 34.53 -31.34 -7.16
N ALA A 142 34.10 -32.22 -8.09
CA ALA A 142 32.69 -32.42 -8.53
C ALA A 142 32.49 -33.89 -9.01
N ALA A 143 31.35 -34.41 -9.51
CA ALA A 143 30.06 -33.90 -10.03
C ALA A 143 28.98 -35.04 -9.89
N PRO A 144 27.80 -35.12 -10.60
CA PRO A 144 27.13 -34.18 -11.51
C PRO A 144 25.59 -33.98 -11.35
N LYS A 145 25.08 -32.89 -11.97
CA LYS A 145 23.72 -32.68 -12.56
C LYS A 145 22.44 -33.17 -11.81
N LYS A 146 21.78 -32.23 -11.14
CA LYS A 146 20.53 -31.63 -11.68
C LYS A 146 20.54 -30.12 -11.39
N ALA A 147 19.88 -29.32 -12.22
CA ALA A 147 20.21 -27.89 -12.37
C ALA A 147 19.88 -27.01 -11.14
N ALA A 148 20.81 -26.13 -10.77
CA ALA A 148 20.59 -25.06 -9.81
C ALA A 148 20.06 -23.79 -10.49
N ALA A 149 19.26 -23.03 -9.75
CA ALA A 149 18.50 -21.87 -10.23
C ALA A 149 19.33 -20.67 -10.73
N PRO A 150 18.73 -19.76 -11.51
CA PRO A 150 19.01 -18.35 -11.34
C PRO A 150 18.47 -17.90 -9.97
N LYS A 151 19.31 -17.30 -9.12
CA LYS A 151 18.83 -16.61 -7.91
C LYS A 151 17.87 -15.50 -8.34
N ALA A 152 16.57 -15.69 -8.10
CA ALA A 152 15.63 -14.58 -8.12
C ALA A 152 15.96 -13.65 -6.94
N ALA A 153 16.75 -12.61 -7.21
CA ALA A 153 16.80 -11.43 -6.36
C ALA A 153 15.43 -10.75 -6.47
N ALA A 154 14.48 -11.23 -5.66
CA ALA A 154 13.11 -10.73 -5.61
C ALA A 154 13.16 -9.23 -5.37
N LYS A 155 12.77 -8.45 -6.38
CA LYS A 155 12.93 -6.99 -6.35
C LYS A 155 12.11 -6.44 -5.18
N THR A 156 12.77 -5.65 -4.36
CA THR A 156 12.18 -4.96 -3.20
C THR A 156 11.07 -4.03 -3.66
N VAL A 157 9.82 -4.49 -3.62
CA VAL A 157 8.65 -3.62 -3.65
C VAL A 157 8.36 -3.25 -2.21
N ALA A 158 8.47 -1.96 -1.88
CA ALA A 158 8.11 -1.43 -0.56
C ALA A 158 6.58 -1.36 -0.41
N VAL A 159 5.91 -2.51 -0.49
CA VAL A 159 4.51 -2.64 -0.10
C VAL A 159 4.43 -2.32 1.40
N LYS A 160 3.43 -1.54 1.79
CA LYS A 160 3.11 -1.29 3.21
C LYS A 160 2.43 -2.54 3.77
N GLU A 161 3.22 -3.56 4.08
CA GLU A 161 2.70 -4.92 4.30
C GLU A 161 1.86 -5.01 5.56
N ASP A 162 0.61 -5.44 5.40
CA ASP A 162 -0.37 -5.52 6.48
C ASP A 162 -0.11 -6.76 7.36
N LEU A 163 0.71 -6.55 8.39
CA LEU A 163 1.05 -7.59 9.37
C LEU A 163 -0.18 -8.24 10.03
N THR A 164 -1.38 -7.62 9.99
CA THR A 164 -2.60 -8.23 10.54
C THR A 164 -3.13 -9.42 9.73
N LYS A 165 -2.58 -9.67 8.53
CA LYS A 165 -2.80 -10.93 7.79
C LYS A 165 -2.12 -12.15 8.44
N ILE A 166 -1.30 -11.95 9.46
CA ILE A 166 -0.69 -13.02 10.27
C ILE A 166 -1.57 -13.26 11.49
N GLU A 167 -1.90 -14.53 11.72
CA GLU A 167 -2.80 -14.90 12.82
C GLU A 167 -2.14 -14.66 14.18
N GLY A 168 -2.90 -14.08 15.11
CA GLY A 168 -2.39 -13.63 16.39
C GLY A 168 -1.80 -12.21 16.37
N VAL A 169 -1.42 -11.66 15.20
CA VAL A 169 -1.02 -10.25 15.04
C VAL A 169 -2.27 -9.38 14.88
N GLY A 170 -2.94 -9.06 16.00
CA GLY A 170 -4.02 -8.07 15.98
C GLY A 170 -3.52 -6.65 15.65
N PRO A 171 -4.39 -5.69 15.29
CA PRO A 171 -3.98 -4.33 14.92
C PRO A 171 -3.05 -3.65 15.94
N LYS A 172 -3.35 -3.79 17.24
CA LYS A 172 -2.51 -3.26 18.33
C LYS A 172 -1.13 -3.92 18.41
N ILE A 173 -0.99 -5.17 17.97
CA ILE A 173 0.30 -5.86 17.87
C ILE A 173 1.04 -5.39 16.62
N ALA A 174 0.36 -5.20 15.49
CA ALA A 174 0.95 -4.55 14.32
C ALA A 174 1.46 -3.14 14.65
N ASP A 175 0.75 -2.36 15.47
CA ASP A 175 1.21 -1.05 15.96
C ASP A 175 2.50 -1.14 16.79
N LEU A 176 2.58 -2.12 17.71
CA LEU A 176 3.79 -2.38 18.51
C LEU A 176 4.97 -2.88 17.67
N LEU A 177 4.71 -3.66 16.62
CA LEU A 177 5.73 -4.12 15.68
C LEU A 177 6.24 -2.96 14.80
N LYS A 178 5.33 -2.12 14.28
CA LYS A 178 5.69 -0.88 13.55
C LYS A 178 6.50 0.09 14.43
N ALA A 179 6.20 0.17 15.72
CA ALA A 179 6.97 0.94 16.71
C ALA A 179 8.35 0.34 17.05
N ALA A 180 8.68 -0.84 16.52
CA ALA A 180 9.98 -1.49 16.59
C ALA A 180 10.59 -1.69 15.19
N ASP A 181 10.21 -0.85 14.22
CA ASP A 181 10.61 -0.87 12.80
C ASP A 181 10.25 -2.16 12.02
N ILE A 182 9.56 -3.11 12.65
CA ILE A 182 9.00 -4.30 12.02
C ILE A 182 7.73 -3.87 11.28
N THR A 183 7.92 -3.36 10.07
CA THR A 183 6.91 -2.75 9.19
C THR A 183 6.58 -3.60 7.95
N SER A 184 7.23 -4.75 7.79
CA SER A 184 7.05 -5.65 6.64
C SER A 184 7.02 -7.13 7.06
N TYR A 185 6.34 -8.00 6.30
CA TYR A 185 6.45 -9.45 6.47
C TYR A 185 7.90 -9.90 6.31
N ALA A 186 8.65 -9.31 5.39
CA ALA A 186 10.07 -9.61 5.19
C ALA A 186 10.96 -9.25 6.40
N SER A 187 10.56 -8.26 7.21
CA SER A 187 11.18 -7.94 8.51
C SER A 187 10.72 -8.91 9.60
N LEU A 188 9.41 -9.16 9.70
CA LEU A 188 8.83 -10.05 10.72
C LEU A 188 9.27 -11.50 10.56
N ALA A 189 9.48 -11.96 9.32
CA ALA A 189 10.04 -13.28 8.99
C ALA A 189 11.50 -13.47 9.46
N LYS A 190 12.22 -12.37 9.74
CA LYS A 190 13.61 -12.34 10.22
C LYS A 190 13.70 -11.91 11.69
N ALA A 191 12.59 -11.54 12.32
CA ALA A 191 12.58 -11.06 13.69
C ALA A 191 12.69 -12.22 14.68
N ASP A 192 13.70 -12.16 15.55
CA ASP A 192 13.93 -13.17 16.57
C ASP A 192 12.77 -13.28 17.57
N LEU A 193 12.45 -14.50 17.99
CA LEU A 193 11.39 -14.77 18.98
C LEU A 193 11.64 -14.05 20.32
N LYS A 194 12.92 -13.83 20.68
CA LYS A 194 13.31 -13.03 21.85
C LYS A 194 12.94 -11.55 21.69
N VAL A 195 13.12 -10.99 20.49
CA VAL A 195 12.77 -9.59 20.18
C VAL A 195 11.26 -9.42 20.16
N LEU A 196 10.55 -10.29 19.44
CA LEU A 196 9.08 -10.26 19.36
C LEU A 196 8.43 -10.41 20.74
N LYS A 197 8.88 -11.37 21.55
CA LYS A 197 8.39 -11.53 22.93
C LYS A 197 8.71 -10.32 23.80
N GLY A 198 9.92 -9.76 23.70
CA GLY A 198 10.32 -8.56 24.44
C GLY A 198 9.48 -7.31 24.11
N ILE A 199 9.02 -7.17 22.87
CA ILE A 199 8.07 -6.12 22.45
C ILE A 199 6.70 -6.32 23.14
N LEU A 200 6.16 -7.54 23.12
CA LEU A 200 4.87 -7.87 23.74
C LEU A 200 4.90 -7.72 25.27
N ASP A 201 5.98 -8.18 25.92
CA ASP A 201 6.15 -8.03 27.37
C ASP A 201 6.29 -6.56 27.79
N LYS A 202 7.02 -5.73 27.03
CA LYS A 202 7.06 -4.26 27.24
C LYS A 202 5.71 -3.58 27.06
N ALA A 203 4.90 -4.07 26.12
CA ALA A 203 3.55 -3.56 25.87
C ALA A 203 2.50 -3.98 26.93
N GLY A 204 2.90 -4.84 27.87
CA GLY A 204 2.14 -5.19 29.07
C GLY A 204 1.38 -6.51 28.99
N SER A 205 1.02 -7.05 30.16
CA SER A 205 0.50 -8.40 30.34
C SER A 205 -0.73 -8.76 29.49
N ARG A 206 -1.48 -7.78 28.98
CA ARG A 206 -2.59 -7.99 28.02
C ARG A 206 -2.18 -8.73 26.75
N TYR A 207 -0.90 -8.68 26.36
CA TYR A 207 -0.40 -9.33 25.15
C TYR A 207 0.22 -10.72 25.39
N LYS A 208 0.47 -11.11 26.66
CA LYS A 208 1.06 -12.42 27.02
C LYS A 208 0.22 -13.64 26.62
N MET A 209 -1.06 -13.44 26.28
CA MET A 209 -1.93 -14.51 25.77
C MET A 209 -1.64 -14.84 24.29
N HIS A 210 -1.11 -13.90 23.52
CA HIS A 210 -0.67 -14.09 22.14
C HIS A 210 0.72 -14.74 22.09
N ASP A 211 0.99 -15.50 21.03
CA ASP A 211 2.24 -16.24 20.87
C ASP A 211 2.98 -15.79 19.58
N PRO A 212 4.20 -15.26 19.67
CA PRO A 212 4.97 -14.85 18.49
C PRO A 212 5.66 -16.01 17.76
N THR A 213 5.60 -17.25 18.25
CA THR A 213 6.33 -18.39 17.65
C THR A 213 5.91 -18.72 16.21
N THR A 214 4.66 -18.45 15.83
CA THR A 214 4.17 -18.70 14.47
C THR A 214 4.42 -17.53 13.53
N TRP A 215 4.55 -16.30 14.05
CA TRP A 215 4.53 -15.07 13.24
C TRP A 215 5.66 -15.00 12.22
N PRO A 216 6.94 -15.30 12.52
CA PRO A 216 8.00 -15.29 11.51
C PRO A 216 7.74 -16.32 10.39
N LYS A 217 7.15 -17.48 10.74
CA LYS A 217 6.86 -18.54 9.77
C LYS A 217 5.69 -18.15 8.84
N GLN A 218 4.63 -17.56 9.40
CA GLN A 218 3.51 -17.02 8.65
C GLN A 218 3.94 -15.82 7.78
N ALA A 219 4.76 -14.91 8.33
CA ALA A 219 5.35 -13.80 7.58
C ALA A 219 6.22 -14.28 6.41
N SER A 220 7.00 -15.35 6.59
CA SER A 220 7.81 -15.93 5.51
C SER A 220 6.94 -16.49 4.36
N LEU A 221 5.76 -17.05 4.66
CA LEU A 221 4.80 -17.49 3.65
C LEU A 221 4.11 -16.31 2.95
N ALA A 222 3.70 -15.29 3.70
CA ALA A 222 3.11 -14.05 3.17
C ALA A 222 4.09 -13.30 2.23
N ALA A 223 5.33 -13.10 2.68
CA ALA A 223 6.41 -12.49 1.89
C ALA A 223 6.78 -13.30 0.63
N ALA A 224 6.56 -14.62 0.65
CA ALA A 224 6.75 -15.49 -0.51
C ALA A 224 5.51 -15.59 -1.41
N GLY A 225 4.42 -14.87 -1.12
CA GLY A 225 3.16 -14.92 -1.86
C GLY A 225 2.41 -16.25 -1.73
N LYS A 226 2.81 -17.13 -0.79
CA LYS A 226 2.26 -18.48 -0.59
C LYS A 226 0.99 -18.44 0.24
N TRP A 227 -0.02 -17.71 -0.22
CA TRP A 227 -1.27 -17.46 0.52
C TRP A 227 -2.06 -18.74 0.82
N ASP A 228 -2.02 -19.76 -0.04
CA ASP A 228 -2.68 -21.05 0.21
C ASP A 228 -1.98 -21.89 1.28
N GLU A 229 -0.64 -21.84 1.36
CA GLU A 229 0.12 -22.48 2.44
C GLU A 229 -0.03 -21.70 3.75
N LEU A 230 -0.09 -20.37 3.68
CA LEU A 230 -0.40 -19.53 4.84
C LEU A 230 -1.79 -19.86 5.39
N LYS A 231 -2.81 -19.94 4.52
CA LYS A 231 -4.17 -20.27 4.94
C LYS A 231 -4.26 -21.67 5.52
N LYS A 232 -3.70 -22.70 4.88
CA LYS A 232 -3.64 -24.07 5.45
C LYS A 232 -2.88 -24.13 6.78
N LEU A 233 -1.86 -23.28 6.96
CA LEU A 233 -1.19 -23.13 8.25
C LEU A 233 -2.13 -22.48 9.28
N GLN A 234 -2.84 -21.41 8.92
CA GLN A 234 -3.82 -20.74 9.79
C GLN A 234 -4.99 -21.65 10.18
N ASP A 235 -5.55 -22.40 9.23
CA ASP A 235 -6.61 -23.39 9.48
C ASP A 235 -6.15 -24.53 10.43
N SER A 236 -4.82 -24.72 10.60
CA SER A 236 -4.21 -25.68 11.53
C SER A 236 -3.75 -25.07 12.87
N LEU A 237 -3.81 -23.74 13.00
CA LEU A 237 -3.50 -23.00 14.22
C LEU A 237 -4.80 -22.61 14.92
N LYS A 238 -4.71 -22.24 16.21
CA LYS A 238 -5.89 -21.89 17.01
C LYS A 238 -5.66 -20.60 17.79
N GLY A 239 -5.76 -19.47 17.10
CA GLY A 239 -5.49 -18.14 17.64
C GLY A 239 -4.02 -17.75 17.60
N GLY A 240 -3.27 -18.22 16.59
CA GLY A 240 -1.83 -18.02 16.45
C GLY A 240 -0.97 -18.94 17.32
N LYS A 241 -1.56 -20.00 17.89
CA LYS A 241 -0.84 -21.07 18.60
C LYS A 241 -1.00 -22.39 17.86
N LYS A 242 0.04 -23.23 17.92
CA LYS A 242 -0.12 -24.66 17.64
C LYS A 242 -1.15 -25.25 18.61
N ALA A 243 -2.02 -26.10 18.07
CA ALA A 243 -2.81 -27.04 18.87
C ALA A 243 -1.89 -28.12 19.48
#